data_AF-A0A0Q2MPB9-F1
#
_entry.id   AF-A0A0Q2MPB9-F1
#
_cell.length_a   1.000
_cell.length_b   1.000
_cell.length_c   1.000
_cell.angle_alpha   90.00
_cell.angle_beta   90.00
_cell.angle_gamma   90.00
#
_symmetry.space_group_name_H-M   'P 1'
#
loop_
_entity.id
_entity.type
_entity.pdbx_description
1 polymer ?
#
loop_
_entity_poly.entity_id
_entity_poly.type
_entity_poly.pdbx_seq_one_letter_code
_entity_poly.pdbx_strand_id
1 'polypeptide(L)'
;MALRKRIKRTLHLMSEGKILKYASVRCGILSECIKPVEEYLDSKKIHYTRLIDPDLYLLETVGASMYESGSFLGVVEVKTDLSRTFYLLESDVPMDLGGIPGLEFTLAFRVRKKEGLYELFRIIGEGKIGGIRHKHRSTLNFLISLLGGVVFSSVMELGSYLMGFLSTISFALIVYLILDYPFSLLYFKGVEVVSTQSHEEKVLIVKIKRPNDRGI
;
A
#
# COMPACT_ATOMS: atom_id res chain seq x y z
N MET A 1 -19.72 -19.92 30.10
CA MET A 1 -18.24 -19.83 29.95
C MET A 1 -17.77 -19.48 28.53
N ALA A 2 -18.41 -19.96 27.46
CA ALA A 2 -18.01 -19.66 26.07
C ALA A 2 -18.10 -18.16 25.70
N LEU A 3 -19.09 -17.44 26.21
CA LEU A 3 -19.30 -16.00 25.94
C LEU A 3 -18.15 -15.12 26.44
N ARG A 4 -17.68 -15.33 27.68
CA ARG A 4 -16.52 -14.63 28.26
C ARG A 4 -15.22 -14.91 27.48
N LYS A 5 -15.05 -16.12 26.95
CA LYS A 5 -13.89 -16.51 26.13
C LYS A 5 -13.93 -15.84 24.74
N ARG A 6 -15.12 -15.71 24.14
CA ARG A 6 -15.33 -14.92 22.91
C ARG A 6 -15.04 -13.45 23.14
N ILE A 7 -15.62 -12.84 24.18
CA ILE A 7 -15.42 -11.42 24.53
C ILE A 7 -13.95 -11.10 24.78
N LYS A 8 -13.23 -11.96 25.53
CA LYS A 8 -11.78 -11.81 25.74
C LYS A 8 -10.97 -11.96 24.46
N ARG A 9 -11.33 -12.88 23.54
CA ARG A 9 -10.66 -13.00 22.24
C ARG A 9 -10.90 -11.78 21.35
N THR A 10 -12.12 -11.25 21.28
CA THR A 10 -12.41 -9.99 20.57
C THR A 10 -11.65 -8.81 21.16
N LEU A 11 -11.55 -8.70 22.48
CA LEU A 11 -10.77 -7.66 23.15
C LEU A 11 -9.25 -7.82 22.92
N HIS A 12 -8.73 -9.05 22.88
CA HIS A 12 -7.32 -9.30 22.63
C HIS A 12 -6.94 -9.09 21.14
N LEU A 13 -7.84 -9.41 20.21
CA LEU A 13 -7.71 -9.08 18.79
C LEU A 13 -7.80 -7.56 18.55
N MET A 14 -8.60 -6.83 19.33
CA MET A 14 -8.60 -5.35 19.30
C MET A 14 -7.28 -4.76 19.84
N SER A 15 -6.60 -5.45 20.75
CA SER A 15 -5.33 -5.01 21.35
C SER A 15 -4.11 -5.20 20.42
N GLU A 16 -4.08 -6.27 19.62
CA GLU A 16 -2.96 -6.56 18.71
C GLU A 16 -3.22 -6.06 17.26
N GLY A 17 -4.47 -5.76 16.92
CA GLY A 17 -4.92 -5.33 15.59
C GLY A 17 -5.06 -6.50 14.61
N LYS A 18 -6.07 -6.46 13.72
CA LYS A 18 -6.23 -7.50 12.68
C LYS A 18 -5.48 -7.12 11.40
N ILE A 19 -5.11 -8.13 10.63
CA ILE A 19 -4.39 -7.95 9.37
C ILE A 19 -5.38 -7.77 8.21
N LEU A 20 -5.19 -6.70 7.45
CA LEU A 20 -5.80 -6.46 6.16
C LEU A 20 -4.73 -6.64 5.09
N LYS A 21 -4.99 -7.50 4.10
CA LYS A 21 -4.11 -7.65 2.92
C LYS A 21 -4.74 -6.96 1.72
N TYR A 22 -3.94 -6.21 1.00
CA TYR A 22 -4.33 -5.52 -0.22
C TYR A 22 -3.47 -6.02 -1.39
N ALA A 23 -4.10 -6.29 -2.52
CA ALA A 23 -3.45 -6.67 -3.77
C ALA A 23 -3.92 -5.74 -4.88
N SER A 24 -2.99 -5.17 -5.64
CA SER A 24 -3.28 -4.38 -6.84
C SER A 24 -2.98 -5.22 -8.07
N VAL A 25 -3.94 -5.31 -8.98
CA VAL A 25 -3.84 -5.99 -10.27
C VAL A 25 -4.11 -4.95 -11.34
N ARG A 26 -3.13 -4.70 -12.23
CA ARG A 26 -3.27 -3.73 -13.31
C ARG A 26 -3.45 -4.43 -14.65
N CYS A 27 -4.46 -3.99 -15.39
CA CYS A 27 -4.90 -4.64 -16.63
C CYS A 27 -5.10 -3.62 -17.74
N GLY A 28 -4.87 -4.04 -18.98
CA GLY A 28 -5.24 -3.24 -20.16
C GLY A 28 -6.76 -3.18 -20.32
N ILE A 29 -7.44 -4.32 -20.15
CA ILE A 29 -8.90 -4.45 -20.25
C ILE A 29 -9.41 -5.23 -19.03
N LEU A 30 -10.47 -4.73 -18.37
CA LEU A 30 -11.00 -5.37 -17.15
C LEU A 30 -11.41 -6.84 -17.37
N SER A 31 -12.07 -7.13 -18.49
CA SER A 31 -12.58 -8.48 -18.79
C SER A 31 -11.48 -9.53 -18.92
N GLU A 32 -10.26 -9.13 -19.28
CA GLU A 32 -9.12 -10.03 -19.41
C GLU A 32 -8.60 -10.50 -18.05
N CYS A 33 -8.73 -9.66 -17.02
CA CYS A 33 -8.22 -9.98 -15.69
C CYS A 33 -9.29 -10.47 -14.72
N ILE A 34 -10.53 -10.01 -14.85
CA ILE A 34 -11.63 -10.40 -13.98
C ILE A 34 -11.76 -11.93 -13.95
N LYS A 35 -11.80 -12.57 -15.14
CA LYS A 35 -12.00 -14.01 -15.23
C LYS A 35 -10.86 -14.82 -14.57
N PRO A 36 -9.57 -14.58 -14.89
CA PRO A 36 -8.47 -15.24 -14.18
C PRO A 36 -8.42 -14.99 -12.67
N VAL A 37 -8.78 -13.78 -12.22
CA VAL A 37 -8.82 -13.44 -10.79
C VAL A 37 -9.94 -14.22 -10.10
N GLU A 38 -11.15 -14.23 -10.66
CA GLU A 38 -12.30 -14.98 -10.13
C GLU A 38 -12.02 -16.49 -10.13
N GLU A 39 -11.49 -17.05 -11.21
CA GLU A 39 -11.07 -18.46 -11.29
C GLU A 39 -10.03 -18.82 -10.21
N TYR A 40 -9.07 -17.94 -9.95
CA TYR A 40 -8.10 -18.13 -8.87
C TYR A 40 -8.79 -18.15 -7.49
N LEU A 41 -9.64 -17.16 -7.20
CA LEU A 41 -10.35 -17.07 -5.92
C LEU A 41 -11.27 -18.28 -5.69
N ASP A 42 -11.99 -18.70 -6.73
CA ASP A 42 -12.88 -19.86 -6.71
C ASP A 42 -12.10 -21.16 -6.52
N SER A 43 -10.95 -21.33 -7.18
CA SER A 43 -10.07 -22.51 -7.01
C SER A 43 -9.56 -22.65 -5.56
N LYS A 44 -9.41 -21.51 -4.87
CA LYS A 44 -9.03 -21.44 -3.45
C LYS A 44 -10.23 -21.49 -2.51
N LYS A 45 -11.45 -21.57 -3.03
CA LYS A 45 -12.72 -21.55 -2.27
C LYS A 45 -12.84 -20.33 -1.37
N ILE A 46 -12.36 -19.18 -1.83
CA ILE A 46 -12.42 -17.92 -1.09
C ILE A 46 -13.77 -17.27 -1.37
N HIS A 47 -14.53 -16.94 -0.33
CA HIS A 47 -15.75 -16.16 -0.48
C HIS A 47 -15.41 -14.68 -0.67
N TYR A 48 -16.05 -14.05 -1.66
CA TYR A 48 -15.80 -12.66 -1.99
C TYR A 48 -17.07 -11.87 -2.30
N THR A 49 -17.04 -10.58 -1.98
CA THR A 49 -18.01 -9.58 -2.41
C THR A 49 -17.36 -8.72 -3.49
N ARG A 50 -17.98 -8.66 -4.67
CA ARG A 50 -17.50 -7.84 -5.78
C ARG A 50 -18.20 -6.48 -5.80
N LEU A 51 -17.41 -5.42 -5.87
CA LEU A 51 -17.86 -4.03 -6.04
C LEU A 51 -17.26 -3.47 -7.34
N ILE A 52 -18.10 -3.03 -8.27
CA ILE A 52 -17.67 -2.46 -9.55
C ILE A 52 -17.82 -0.95 -9.48
N ASP A 53 -16.73 -0.22 -9.74
CA ASP A 53 -16.63 1.23 -9.66
C ASP A 53 -17.35 1.82 -8.42
N PRO A 54 -17.09 1.30 -7.20
CA PRO A 54 -17.78 1.78 -6.01
C PRO A 54 -17.38 3.22 -5.72
N ASP A 55 -18.34 4.00 -5.21
CA ASP A 55 -18.00 5.24 -4.53
C ASP A 55 -17.22 4.95 -3.23
N LEU A 56 -16.52 5.98 -2.73
CA LEU A 56 -15.67 5.84 -1.54
C LEU A 56 -16.47 5.39 -0.31
N TYR A 57 -17.69 5.89 -0.16
CA TYR A 57 -18.53 5.59 0.99
C TYR A 57 -18.97 4.13 1.01
N LEU A 58 -19.32 3.57 -0.15
CA LEU A 58 -19.68 2.17 -0.30
C LEU A 58 -18.49 1.25 0.01
N LEU A 59 -17.30 1.58 -0.49
CA LEU A 59 -16.09 0.82 -0.20
C LEU A 59 -15.76 0.85 1.30
N GLU A 60 -15.83 2.02 1.93
CA GLU A 60 -15.59 2.21 3.36
C GLU A 60 -16.59 1.43 4.22
N THR A 61 -17.88 1.51 3.92
CA THR A 61 -18.94 0.89 4.74
C THR A 61 -18.94 -0.63 4.61
N VAL A 62 -18.90 -1.16 3.37
CA VAL A 62 -18.87 -2.61 3.14
C VAL A 62 -17.55 -3.20 3.65
N GLY A 63 -16.43 -2.54 3.35
CA GLY A 63 -15.11 -2.96 3.82
C GLY A 63 -15.00 -2.97 5.34
N ALA A 64 -15.51 -1.94 6.03
CA ALA A 64 -15.53 -1.89 7.49
C ALA A 64 -16.42 -2.99 8.08
N SER A 65 -17.61 -3.21 7.52
CA SER A 65 -18.52 -4.28 7.97
C SER A 65 -17.86 -5.65 7.88
N MET A 66 -17.20 -5.95 6.75
CA MET A 66 -16.51 -7.24 6.55
C MET A 66 -15.27 -7.40 7.44
N TYR A 67 -14.56 -6.31 7.72
CA TYR A 67 -13.42 -6.33 8.65
C TYR A 67 -13.86 -6.56 10.10
N GLU A 68 -15.03 -6.05 10.49
CA GLU A 68 -15.60 -6.26 11.82
C GLU A 68 -16.08 -7.70 12.02
N SER A 69 -16.78 -8.27 11.02
CA SER A 69 -17.31 -9.64 11.06
C SER A 69 -16.22 -10.71 10.97
N GLY A 70 -15.23 -10.52 10.10
CA GLY A 70 -14.23 -11.53 9.76
C GLY A 70 -12.98 -11.53 10.66
N SER A 71 -12.22 -12.62 10.61
CA SER A 71 -10.91 -12.71 11.29
C SER A 71 -9.79 -12.06 10.47
N PHE A 72 -9.90 -12.12 9.14
CA PHE A 72 -8.99 -11.51 8.17
C PHE A 72 -9.77 -10.93 7.00
N LEU A 73 -9.32 -9.78 6.50
CA LEU A 73 -9.86 -9.17 5.29
C LEU A 73 -8.80 -9.10 4.20
N GLY A 74 -9.14 -9.60 3.01
CA GLY A 74 -8.40 -9.37 1.78
C GLY A 74 -9.12 -8.35 0.91
N VAL A 75 -8.37 -7.49 0.24
CA VAL A 75 -8.88 -6.54 -0.75
C VAL A 75 -8.07 -6.75 -2.01
N VAL A 76 -8.72 -7.13 -3.11
CA VAL A 76 -8.09 -7.20 -4.42
C VAL A 76 -8.69 -6.10 -5.29
N GLU A 77 -7.86 -5.16 -5.70
CA GLU A 77 -8.22 -4.14 -6.68
C GLU A 77 -7.77 -4.60 -8.06
N VAL A 78 -8.72 -4.76 -8.97
CA VAL A 78 -8.47 -4.95 -10.40
C VAL A 78 -8.75 -3.63 -11.08
N LYS A 79 -7.72 -2.96 -11.60
CA LYS A 79 -7.84 -1.62 -12.18
C LYS A 79 -7.38 -1.57 -13.63
N THR A 80 -8.07 -0.76 -14.40
CA THR A 80 -7.65 -0.23 -15.69
C THR A 80 -7.42 1.28 -15.57
N ASP A 81 -7.15 1.96 -16.68
CA ASP A 81 -7.03 3.42 -16.68
C ASP A 81 -8.38 4.14 -16.45
N LEU A 82 -9.51 3.47 -16.69
CA LEU A 82 -10.85 4.09 -16.65
C LEU A 82 -11.78 3.52 -15.57
N SER A 83 -11.52 2.31 -15.09
CA SER A 83 -12.44 1.58 -14.21
C SER A 83 -11.71 0.68 -13.23
N ARG A 84 -12.38 0.41 -12.11
CA ARG A 84 -11.83 -0.35 -10.98
C ARG A 84 -12.89 -1.29 -10.43
N THR A 85 -12.49 -2.52 -10.19
CA THR A 85 -13.31 -3.53 -9.51
C THR A 85 -12.59 -3.96 -8.24
N PHE A 86 -13.30 -3.93 -7.12
CA PHE A 86 -12.80 -4.40 -5.84
C PHE A 86 -13.44 -5.73 -5.48
N TYR A 87 -12.60 -6.69 -5.07
CA TYR A 87 -13.02 -7.93 -4.45
C TYR A 87 -12.66 -7.87 -2.97
N LEU A 88 -13.68 -7.87 -2.12
CA LEU A 88 -13.53 -7.93 -0.67
C LEU A 88 -13.65 -9.38 -0.25
N LEU A 89 -12.58 -9.91 0.34
CA LEU A 89 -12.43 -11.32 0.70
C LEU A 89 -12.54 -11.46 2.21
N GLU A 90 -13.50 -12.24 2.70
CA GLU A 90 -13.61 -12.58 4.11
C GLU A 90 -13.01 -13.96 4.37
N SER A 91 -12.12 -14.08 5.36
CA SER A 91 -11.55 -15.37 5.72
C SER A 91 -11.24 -15.49 7.21
N ASP A 92 -11.31 -16.73 7.70
CA ASP A 92 -10.88 -17.09 9.04
C ASP A 92 -9.37 -17.39 9.14
N VAL A 93 -8.68 -17.47 7.99
CA VAL A 93 -7.26 -17.86 7.90
C VAL A 93 -6.51 -16.81 7.07
N PRO A 94 -5.21 -16.55 7.34
CA PRO A 94 -4.42 -15.64 6.51
C PRO A 94 -4.42 -16.09 5.03
N MET A 95 -4.97 -15.25 4.15
CA MET A 95 -5.01 -15.52 2.71
C MET A 95 -3.67 -15.17 2.05
N ASP A 96 -3.22 -16.00 1.11
CA ASP A 96 -2.11 -15.66 0.23
C ASP A 96 -2.64 -15.09 -1.10
N LEU A 97 -2.30 -13.83 -1.36
CA LEU A 97 -2.69 -13.08 -2.56
C LEU A 97 -1.57 -13.03 -3.60
N GLY A 98 -0.39 -13.59 -3.33
CA GLY A 98 0.76 -13.57 -4.23
C GLY A 98 0.55 -14.34 -5.54
N GLY A 99 -0.36 -15.33 -5.53
CA GLY A 99 -0.67 -16.16 -6.70
C GLY A 99 -1.67 -15.56 -7.68
N ILE A 100 -2.17 -14.32 -7.45
CA ILE A 100 -3.16 -13.70 -8.31
C ILE A 100 -2.53 -13.33 -9.67
N PRO A 101 -3.14 -13.72 -10.80
CA PRO A 101 -2.63 -13.35 -12.12
C PRO A 101 -2.71 -11.83 -12.35
N GLY A 102 -1.68 -11.25 -12.96
CA GLY A 102 -1.62 -9.80 -13.25
C GLY A 102 -1.29 -8.92 -12.04
N LEU A 103 -0.82 -9.52 -10.94
CA LEU A 103 -0.46 -8.80 -9.72
C LEU A 103 0.67 -7.79 -9.96
N GLU A 104 0.39 -6.54 -9.60
CA GLU A 104 1.35 -5.43 -9.60
C GLU A 104 2.15 -5.45 -8.29
N PHE A 105 1.44 -5.53 -7.16
CA PHE A 105 2.05 -5.61 -5.83
C PHE A 105 1.04 -6.07 -4.77
N THR A 106 1.57 -6.49 -3.61
CA THR A 106 0.77 -6.75 -2.41
C THR A 106 1.29 -5.96 -1.21
N LEU A 107 0.36 -5.57 -0.34
CA LEU A 107 0.62 -4.90 0.93
C LEU A 107 -0.14 -5.60 2.04
N ALA A 108 0.47 -5.70 3.22
CA ALA A 108 -0.19 -6.11 4.44
C ALA A 108 -0.21 -4.95 5.44
N PHE A 109 -1.38 -4.72 6.02
CA PHE A 109 -1.64 -3.68 7.01
C PHE A 109 -2.11 -4.32 8.30
N ARG A 110 -1.53 -3.92 9.42
CA ARG A 110 -2.06 -4.20 10.76
C ARG A 110 -2.88 -3.00 11.18
N VAL A 111 -4.18 -3.20 11.33
CA VAL A 111 -5.12 -2.13 11.71
C VAL A 111 -5.50 -2.32 13.17
N ARG A 112 -5.18 -1.33 14.00
CA ARG A 112 -5.43 -1.33 15.46
C ARG A 112 -6.64 -0.48 15.86
N LYS A 113 -7.04 0.47 15.00
CA LYS A 113 -8.12 1.43 15.26
C LYS A 113 -9.10 1.45 14.09
N LYS A 114 -10.39 1.67 14.40
CA LYS A 114 -11.46 1.73 13.41
C LYS A 114 -11.33 2.95 12.51
N GLU A 115 -10.90 4.08 13.04
CA GLU A 115 -10.64 5.31 12.27
C GLU A 115 -9.53 5.09 11.23
N GLY A 116 -8.51 4.30 11.59
CA GLY A 116 -7.44 3.90 10.69
C GLY A 116 -7.94 3.03 9.54
N LEU A 117 -8.90 2.13 9.80
CA LEU A 117 -9.51 1.30 8.77
C LEU A 117 -10.24 2.14 7.71
N TYR A 118 -11.06 3.10 8.15
CA TYR A 118 -11.77 4.00 7.23
C TYR A 118 -10.79 4.80 6.37
N GLU A 119 -9.75 5.35 6.99
CA GLU A 119 -8.73 6.08 6.23
C GLU A 119 -8.02 5.17 5.22
N LEU A 120 -7.72 3.93 5.59
CA LEU A 120 -7.10 2.95 4.70
C LEU A 120 -7.99 2.67 3.48
N PHE A 121 -9.29 2.44 3.67
CA PHE A 121 -10.22 2.27 2.55
C PHE A 121 -10.36 3.52 1.69
N ARG A 122 -10.39 4.70 2.32
CA ARG A 122 -10.40 5.97 1.60
C ARG A 122 -9.19 6.11 0.69
N ILE A 123 -8.01 5.84 1.22
CA ILE A 123 -6.74 5.89 0.49
C ILE A 123 -6.71 4.85 -0.66
N ILE A 124 -7.25 3.65 -0.42
CA ILE A 124 -7.43 2.61 -1.46
C ILE A 124 -8.36 3.13 -2.56
N GLY A 125 -9.56 3.60 -2.20
CA GLY A 125 -10.56 4.08 -3.15
C GLY A 125 -10.10 5.30 -3.94
N GLU A 126 -9.37 6.22 -3.32
CA GLU A 126 -8.75 7.37 -4.00
C GLU A 126 -7.61 6.95 -4.96
N GLY A 127 -7.18 5.68 -4.94
CA GLY A 127 -6.10 5.16 -5.78
C GLY A 127 -4.71 5.64 -5.37
N LYS A 128 -4.56 6.05 -4.10
CA LYS A 128 -3.28 6.58 -3.56
C LYS A 128 -2.34 5.47 -3.08
N ILE A 129 -2.79 4.23 -3.02
CA ILE A 129 -1.93 3.07 -2.75
C ILE A 129 -1.17 2.69 -4.02
N GLY A 130 0.16 2.90 -4.00
CA GLY A 130 1.08 2.43 -5.06
C GLY A 130 1.86 3.51 -5.83
N GLY A 131 1.63 4.80 -5.57
CA GLY A 131 2.12 5.85 -6.48
C GLY A 131 3.58 6.31 -6.36
N ILE A 132 4.18 6.32 -5.16
CA ILE A 132 5.38 7.18 -4.94
C ILE A 132 6.59 6.43 -4.38
N ARG A 133 6.36 5.43 -3.50
CA ARG A 133 7.45 4.82 -2.72
C ARG A 133 8.40 3.93 -3.55
N HIS A 134 7.91 3.30 -4.62
CA HIS A 134 8.70 2.33 -5.39
C HIS A 134 9.41 2.94 -6.62
N LYS A 135 8.78 3.89 -7.32
CA LYS A 135 9.33 4.40 -8.59
C LYS A 135 10.43 5.45 -8.42
N HIS A 136 10.42 6.20 -7.32
CA HIS A 136 11.23 7.43 -7.22
C HIS A 136 12.21 7.49 -6.04
N ARG A 137 12.42 6.40 -5.28
CA ARG A 137 13.31 6.38 -4.09
C ARG A 137 14.71 6.97 -4.36
N SER A 138 15.29 6.71 -5.53
CA SER A 138 16.58 7.32 -5.93
C SER A 138 16.49 8.81 -6.26
N THR A 139 15.52 9.22 -7.08
CA THR A 139 15.28 10.65 -7.41
C THR A 139 14.97 11.47 -6.17
N LEU A 140 14.28 10.88 -5.19
CA LEU A 140 13.89 11.54 -3.96
C LEU A 140 15.07 11.69 -2.99
N ASN A 141 15.89 10.65 -2.83
CA ASN A 141 17.15 10.77 -2.09
C ASN A 141 18.07 11.81 -2.73
N PHE A 142 18.14 11.84 -4.06
CA PHE A 142 18.90 12.85 -4.79
C PHE A 142 18.37 14.27 -4.54
N LEU A 143 17.06 14.48 -4.61
CA LEU A 143 16.43 15.78 -4.31
C LEU A 143 16.63 16.20 -2.85
N ILE A 144 16.54 15.27 -1.89
CA ILE A 144 16.82 15.52 -0.47
C ILE A 144 18.28 15.95 -0.28
N SER A 145 19.23 15.25 -0.90
CA SER A 145 20.65 15.60 -0.80
C SER A 145 20.97 16.94 -1.46
N LEU A 146 20.35 17.25 -2.61
CA LEU A 146 20.53 18.51 -3.32
C LEU A 146 19.93 19.69 -2.53
N LEU A 147 18.69 19.55 -2.05
CA LEU A 147 17.98 20.61 -1.31
C LEU A 147 18.55 20.82 0.10
N GLY A 148 18.97 19.74 0.77
CA GLY A 148 19.66 19.84 2.05
C GLY A 148 20.96 20.64 1.96
N GLY A 149 21.73 20.47 0.89
CA GLY A 149 22.93 21.26 0.63
C GLY A 149 22.65 22.75 0.42
N VAL A 150 21.61 23.09 -0.34
CA VAL A 150 21.25 24.48 -0.67
C VAL A 150 20.65 25.22 0.53
N VAL A 151 19.80 24.58 1.34
CA VAL A 151 19.22 25.19 2.55
C VAL A 151 20.29 25.37 3.62
N PHE A 152 21.21 24.40 3.79
CA PHE A 152 22.30 24.52 4.75
C PHE A 152 23.27 25.64 4.39
N SER A 153 23.58 25.83 3.10
CA SER A 153 24.46 26.91 2.65
C SER A 153 23.84 28.30 2.77
N SER A 154 22.54 28.44 2.50
CA SER A 154 21.86 29.74 2.50
C SER A 154 21.47 30.24 3.91
N VAL A 155 21.27 29.35 4.89
CA VAL A 155 20.99 29.77 6.27
C VAL A 155 22.26 30.02 7.09
N MET A 156 23.41 29.46 6.71
CA MET A 156 24.70 29.76 7.37
C MET A 156 25.15 31.22 7.19
N GLU A 157 24.66 31.95 6.18
CA GLU A 157 24.94 33.37 6.01
C GLU A 157 24.18 34.27 7.00
N LEU A 158 23.11 33.79 7.63
CA LEU A 158 22.20 34.55 8.49
C LEU A 158 22.40 34.26 9.98
N GLY A 159 23.64 34.32 10.48
CA GLY A 159 24.03 34.55 11.90
C GLY A 159 23.41 33.70 13.03
N SER A 160 22.46 32.83 12.76
CA SER A 160 21.56 32.18 13.71
C SER A 160 21.55 30.69 13.41
N TYR A 161 22.65 30.05 13.78
CA TYR A 161 22.89 28.61 13.64
C TYR A 161 21.69 27.75 14.10
N LEU A 162 21.01 28.16 15.17
CA LEU A 162 19.79 27.52 15.69
C LEU A 162 18.60 27.58 14.71
N MET A 163 18.41 28.72 14.03
CA MET A 163 17.32 28.92 13.07
C MET A 163 17.54 28.05 11.81
N GLY A 164 18.79 27.94 11.34
CA GLY A 164 19.16 27.04 10.23
C GLY A 164 19.02 25.57 10.57
N PHE A 165 19.38 25.18 11.79
CA PHE A 165 19.19 23.82 12.27
C PHE A 165 17.70 23.44 12.37
N LEU A 166 16.87 24.31 12.94
CA LEU A 166 15.42 24.08 13.01
C LEU A 166 14.76 24.07 11.62
N SER A 167 15.19 24.95 10.72
CA SER A 167 14.69 25.00 9.34
C SER A 167 15.00 23.71 8.57
N THR A 168 16.24 23.22 8.67
CA THR A 168 16.66 21.98 8.00
C THR A 168 15.93 20.74 8.55
N ILE A 169 15.74 20.64 9.87
CA ILE A 169 14.93 19.56 10.48
C ILE A 169 13.48 19.64 10.01
N SER A 170 12.87 20.83 10.03
CA SER A 170 11.48 21.02 9.62
C SER A 170 11.28 20.66 8.14
N PHE A 171 12.23 21.06 7.29
CA PHE A 171 12.22 20.72 5.87
C PHE A 171 12.36 19.21 5.65
N ALA A 172 13.30 18.55 6.32
CA ALA A 172 13.47 17.10 6.24
C ALA A 172 12.19 16.35 6.66
N LEU A 173 11.51 16.82 7.71
CA LEU A 173 10.22 16.29 8.16
C LEU A 173 9.12 16.46 7.11
N ILE A 174 9.00 17.65 6.51
CA ILE A 174 8.01 17.92 5.46
C ILE A 174 8.25 17.01 4.26
N VAL A 175 9.50 16.90 3.82
CA VAL A 175 9.85 16.00 2.71
C VAL A 175 9.48 14.56 3.09
N TYR A 176 9.90 14.08 4.26
CA TYR A 176 9.55 12.73 4.72
C TYR A 176 8.03 12.49 4.73
N LEU A 177 7.24 13.45 5.22
CA LEU A 177 5.78 13.35 5.25
C LEU A 177 5.18 13.28 3.83
N ILE A 178 5.67 14.08 2.89
CA ILE A 178 5.21 14.06 1.49
C ILE A 178 5.59 12.74 0.81
N LEU A 179 6.79 12.21 1.09
CA LEU A 179 7.29 10.99 0.47
C LEU A 179 6.62 9.72 0.97
N ASP A 180 6.33 9.67 2.27
CA ASP A 180 5.68 8.53 2.90
C ASP A 180 4.16 8.72 3.01
N TYR A 181 3.60 9.82 2.46
CA TYR A 181 2.15 9.97 2.30
C TYR A 181 1.65 8.95 1.26
N PRO A 182 0.58 8.20 1.57
CA PRO A 182 -0.33 8.38 2.70
C PRO A 182 -0.05 7.47 3.92
N PHE A 183 1.02 6.67 3.90
CA PHE A 183 1.36 5.69 4.94
C PHE A 183 1.79 6.30 6.28
N SER A 184 2.44 7.47 6.27
CA SER A 184 2.79 8.20 7.49
C SER A 184 1.55 8.60 8.30
N LEU A 185 0.50 9.09 7.64
CA LEU A 185 -0.78 9.41 8.27
C LEU A 185 -1.51 8.16 8.76
N LEU A 186 -1.45 7.08 7.98
CA LEU A 186 -2.03 5.79 8.36
C LEU A 186 -1.46 5.30 9.70
N TYR A 187 -0.14 5.46 9.92
CA TYR A 187 0.49 5.10 11.19
C TYR A 187 -0.12 5.85 12.38
N PHE A 188 -0.28 7.17 12.28
CA PHE A 188 -0.91 7.97 13.35
C PHE A 188 -2.39 7.62 13.56
N LYS A 189 -3.09 7.20 12.51
CA LYS A 189 -4.47 6.70 12.59
C LYS A 189 -4.56 5.23 13.03
N GLY A 190 -3.44 4.58 13.38
CA GLY A 190 -3.40 3.24 13.95
C GLY A 190 -3.33 2.11 12.92
N VAL A 191 -2.80 2.39 11.73
CA VAL A 191 -2.54 1.41 10.66
C VAL A 191 -1.05 1.31 10.41
N GLU A 192 -0.50 0.12 10.57
CA GLU A 192 0.92 -0.16 10.38
C GLU A 192 1.13 -1.05 9.15
N VAL A 193 2.08 -0.70 8.28
CA VAL A 193 2.44 -1.55 7.13
C VAL A 193 3.37 -2.65 7.60
N VAL A 194 2.96 -3.92 7.47
CA VAL A 194 3.66 -5.09 8.01
C VAL A 194 4.55 -5.76 6.97
N SER A 195 4.14 -5.76 5.70
CA SER A 195 4.95 -6.29 4.61
C SER A 195 4.57 -5.68 3.27
N THR A 196 5.58 -5.56 2.40
CA THR A 196 5.43 -5.21 0.98
C THR A 196 6.13 -6.30 0.19
N GLN A 197 5.37 -7.16 -0.49
CA GLN A 197 5.93 -8.07 -1.47
C GLN A 197 5.56 -7.50 -2.85
N SER A 198 6.55 -6.87 -3.50
CA SER A 198 6.47 -6.49 -4.90
C SER A 198 6.97 -7.65 -5.75
N HIS A 199 6.15 -8.16 -6.66
CA HIS A 199 6.67 -9.00 -7.72
C HIS A 199 7.40 -8.08 -8.71
N GLU A 200 8.73 -8.27 -8.80
CA GLU A 200 9.62 -7.44 -9.60
C GLU A 200 9.14 -7.34 -11.06
N GLU A 201 9.07 -6.11 -11.57
CA GLU A 201 9.13 -5.83 -13.01
C GLU A 201 10.36 -6.55 -13.57
N LYS A 202 10.17 -7.36 -14.62
CA LYS A 202 11.27 -7.92 -15.39
C LYS A 202 12.04 -6.77 -16.04
N VAL A 203 13.07 -6.26 -15.35
CA VAL A 203 14.08 -5.40 -15.95
C VAL A 203 14.90 -6.28 -16.89
N LEU A 204 14.56 -6.24 -18.17
CA LEU A 204 15.38 -6.77 -19.26
C LEU A 204 16.70 -6.00 -19.27
N ILE A 205 17.71 -6.52 -18.58
CA ILE A 205 19.10 -6.06 -18.74
C ILE A 205 19.55 -6.50 -20.14
N VAL A 206 19.40 -5.60 -21.12
CA VAL A 206 20.03 -5.77 -22.43
C VAL A 206 21.54 -5.61 -22.23
N LYS A 207 22.23 -6.74 -22.10
CA LYS A 207 23.69 -6.81 -22.04
C LYS A 207 24.24 -6.44 -23.42
N ILE A 208 24.56 -5.15 -23.63
CA ILE A 208 25.21 -4.69 -24.86
C ILE A 208 26.62 -5.32 -24.89
N LYS A 209 26.79 -6.31 -25.77
CA LYS A 209 28.06 -6.95 -26.06
C LYS A 209 28.89 -5.96 -26.89
N ARG A 210 29.95 -5.39 -26.33
CA ARG A 210 30.90 -4.57 -27.10
C ARG A 210 31.49 -5.42 -28.23
N PRO A 211 31.56 -4.90 -29.47
CA PRO A 211 32.24 -5.60 -30.55
C PRO A 211 33.72 -5.76 -30.17
N ASN A 212 34.19 -6.99 -30.35
CA ASN A 212 35.55 -7.40 -30.12
C ASN A 212 36.40 -6.88 -31.28
N ASP A 213 37.16 -5.80 -31.06
CA ASP A 213 38.19 -5.37 -32.01
C ASP A 213 39.27 -6.47 -32.09
N ARG A 214 39.26 -7.18 -33.22
CA ARG A 214 40.40 -7.93 -33.72
C ARG A 214 40.86 -7.28 -35.02
N GLY A 215 42.16 -7.02 -35.09
CA GLY A 215 42.90 -6.52 -36.25
C GLY A 215 43.28 -5.06 -36.00
N ILE A 216 44.54 -4.70 -35.76
CA ILE A 216 45.76 -5.10 -36.50
C ILE A 216 46.91 -5.36 -35.52
#